data_AF-A0A962BYM7-F1
#
_entry.id   AF-A0A962BYM7-F1
#
_cell.length_a   1.000
_cell.length_b   1.000
_cell.length_c   1.000
_cell.angle_alpha   90.00
_cell.angle_beta   90.00
_cell.angle_gamma   90.00
#
_symmetry.space_group_name_H-M   'P 1'
#
loop_
_entity.id
_entity.type
_entity.pdbx_description
1 polymer ?
#
loop_
_entity_poly.entity_id
_entity_poly.type
_entity_poly.pdbx_seq_one_letter_code
_entity_poly.pdbx_strand_id
1 'polypeptide(L)'
;MKHHRILAGVFCAVLAACSPARDTTAPVALPETTTAPATATPPTEATPRLADDAGSEAKPMAAEAGVNGKEKASPSRTVDYSCQSNADCAVKNVGNCCGYYPACVNVDSPTFPEQVKAECAASGKSGVCGFPSISACQCVEGRCAAVNGPGLVTDSMK
;
A
#
# COMPACT_ATOMS: atom_id res chain seq x y z
N MET A 1 21.47 25.80 -56.24
CA MET A 1 22.94 25.60 -56.24
C MET A 1 23.26 24.79 -54.98
N LYS A 2 23.37 23.45 -55.03
CA LYS A 2 24.63 22.69 -55.29
C LYS A 2 25.45 22.69 -53.98
N HIS A 3 25.49 21.66 -53.11
CA HIS A 3 25.87 20.23 -53.23
C HIS A 3 25.40 19.45 -51.96
N HIS A 4 24.91 18.20 -51.97
CA HIS A 4 25.68 16.91 -51.93
C HIS A 4 26.68 16.84 -50.73
N ARG A 5 26.80 15.82 -49.86
CA ARG A 5 26.59 14.37 -49.95
C ARG A 5 26.86 13.71 -48.57
N ILE A 6 26.04 12.74 -48.18
CA ILE A 6 26.41 11.35 -47.81
C ILE A 6 27.68 11.13 -46.94
N LEU A 7 27.48 10.75 -45.67
CA LEU A 7 28.22 9.68 -44.97
C LEU A 7 27.11 8.79 -44.36
N ALA A 8 26.81 7.57 -44.82
CA ALA A 8 27.64 6.37 -45.00
C ALA A 8 28.47 6.08 -43.75
N GLY A 9 27.94 5.28 -42.82
CA GLY A 9 28.66 4.94 -41.60
C GLY A 9 27.99 3.90 -40.71
N VAL A 10 28.02 2.65 -41.15
CA VAL A 10 28.12 1.45 -40.29
C VAL A 10 26.88 1.10 -39.44
N PHE A 11 25.90 0.51 -40.13
CA PHE A 11 24.89 -0.36 -39.51
C PHE A 11 25.52 -1.76 -39.34
N CYS A 12 26.25 -1.97 -38.25
CA CYS A 12 26.76 -3.29 -37.89
C CYS A 12 25.72 -4.03 -37.05
N ALA A 13 24.94 -4.87 -37.74
CA ALA A 13 24.11 -5.90 -37.14
C ALA A 13 24.99 -6.91 -36.39
N VAL A 14 24.77 -7.06 -35.08
CA VAL A 14 25.23 -8.23 -34.32
C VAL A 14 23.99 -9.04 -33.97
N LEU A 15 23.64 -9.94 -34.89
CA LEU A 15 22.81 -11.11 -34.63
C LEU A 15 23.67 -12.11 -33.87
N ALA A 16 23.53 -12.19 -32.55
CA ALA A 16 24.05 -13.29 -31.75
C ALA A 16 22.87 -14.06 -31.15
N ALA A 17 22.69 -15.26 -31.69
CA ALA A 17 21.66 -16.22 -31.36
C ALA A 17 21.69 -16.65 -29.90
N CYS A 18 20.52 -16.67 -29.25
CA CYS A 18 20.22 -17.58 -28.16
C CYS A 18 18.98 -18.37 -28.56
N SER A 19 19.18 -19.55 -29.14
CA SER A 19 18.11 -20.54 -29.34
C SER A 19 17.68 -21.13 -27.98
N PRO A 20 16.41 -21.60 -27.88
CA PRO A 20 15.78 -22.00 -26.62
C PRO A 20 16.00 -23.48 -26.32
N ALA A 21 16.22 -23.82 -25.06
CA ALA A 21 16.07 -25.19 -24.57
C ALA A 21 15.94 -25.17 -23.04
N ARG A 22 14.73 -25.43 -22.52
CA ARG A 22 14.38 -26.16 -21.27
C ARG A 22 12.88 -26.48 -21.37
N ASP A 23 12.55 -27.67 -21.84
CA ASP A 23 12.36 -28.91 -21.07
C ASP A 23 10.86 -29.18 -20.93
N THR A 24 10.41 -30.14 -21.73
CA THR A 24 9.16 -30.89 -21.56
C THR A 24 9.38 -31.95 -20.47
N THR A 25 8.33 -32.30 -19.72
CA THR A 25 8.17 -33.47 -18.81
C THR A 25 8.32 -33.08 -17.32
N ALA A 26 7.37 -33.26 -16.39
CA ALA A 26 6.13 -34.05 -16.32
C ALA A 26 5.11 -33.38 -15.37
N PRO A 27 3.80 -33.66 -15.50
CA PRO A 27 2.83 -33.35 -14.47
C PRO A 27 3.06 -34.25 -13.25
N VAL A 28 3.38 -33.64 -12.11
CA VAL A 28 3.28 -34.31 -10.81
C VAL A 28 1.81 -34.46 -10.48
N ALA A 29 1.31 -35.68 -10.59
CA ALA A 29 0.04 -36.09 -10.00
C ALA A 29 0.11 -35.90 -8.49
N LEU A 30 -0.66 -34.95 -7.97
CA LEU A 30 -0.96 -34.89 -6.53
C LEU A 30 -2.17 -35.79 -6.26
N PRO A 31 -2.11 -36.65 -5.23
CA PRO A 31 -3.26 -37.43 -4.81
C PRO A 31 -4.36 -36.50 -4.27
N GLU A 32 -5.58 -36.74 -4.74
CA GLU A 32 -6.81 -36.16 -4.22
C GLU A 32 -7.03 -36.66 -2.78
N THR A 33 -6.78 -35.79 -1.80
CA THR A 33 -7.33 -36.00 -0.46
C THR A 33 -8.70 -35.34 -0.40
N THR A 34 -9.69 -36.11 -0.88
CA THR A 34 -11.07 -35.99 -0.42
C THR A 34 -11.11 -36.23 1.10
N THR A 35 -11.67 -35.30 1.89
CA THR A 35 -12.75 -35.57 2.87
C THR A 35 -13.06 -34.32 3.71
N ALA A 36 -14.28 -33.81 3.45
CA ALA A 36 -15.28 -33.18 4.33
C ALA A 36 -14.98 -31.89 5.14
N PRO A 37 -15.91 -30.91 5.09
CA PRO A 37 -15.94 -29.78 6.00
C PRO A 37 -16.45 -30.22 7.39
N ALA A 38 -15.71 -29.86 8.43
CA ALA A 38 -16.19 -29.90 9.80
C ALA A 38 -17.17 -28.73 10.03
N THR A 39 -18.45 -29.07 10.09
CA THR A 39 -19.54 -28.22 10.55
C THR A 39 -19.30 -27.88 12.03
N ALA A 40 -18.69 -26.72 12.30
CA ALA A 40 -18.61 -26.17 13.65
C ALA A 40 -19.73 -25.14 13.82
N THR A 41 -20.65 -25.45 14.73
CA THR A 41 -21.81 -24.69 15.17
C THR A 41 -21.43 -23.27 15.64
N PRO A 42 -22.22 -22.23 15.32
CA PRO A 42 -22.02 -20.89 15.87
C PRO A 42 -22.39 -20.88 17.37
N PRO A 43 -21.63 -20.19 18.23
CA PRO A 43 -22.05 -19.93 19.61
C PRO A 43 -23.23 -18.94 19.64
N THR A 44 -24.24 -19.35 20.40
CA THR A 44 -25.42 -18.58 20.82
C THR A 44 -25.09 -17.14 21.21
N GLU A 45 -25.73 -16.24 20.48
CA GLU A 45 -25.84 -14.81 20.74
C GLU A 45 -26.59 -14.57 22.05
N ALA A 46 -25.88 -14.09 23.07
CA ALA A 46 -26.47 -13.57 24.29
C ALA A 46 -26.61 -12.04 24.14
N THR A 47 -27.84 -11.59 23.95
CA THR A 47 -28.23 -10.18 23.84
C THR A 47 -28.27 -9.53 25.24
N PRO A 48 -27.50 -8.47 25.52
CA PRO A 48 -27.81 -7.58 26.63
C PRO A 48 -28.75 -6.48 26.13
N ARG A 49 -29.82 -6.29 26.91
CA ARG A 49 -30.88 -5.33 26.66
C ARG A 49 -30.42 -3.89 26.92
N LEU A 50 -31.01 -3.02 26.10
CA LEU A 50 -31.06 -1.56 26.15
C LEU A 50 -31.19 -0.98 27.57
N ALA A 51 -30.42 0.07 27.81
CA ALA A 51 -30.80 1.14 28.73
C ALA A 51 -30.59 2.46 27.99
N ASP A 52 -31.70 3.07 27.59
CA ASP A 52 -31.85 4.48 27.24
C ASP A 52 -31.42 5.38 28.41
N ASP A 53 -30.70 6.48 28.15
CA ASP A 53 -31.08 7.79 28.72
C ASP A 53 -30.47 8.96 27.93
N ALA A 54 -31.39 9.85 27.55
CA ALA A 54 -31.33 11.29 27.33
C ALA A 54 -29.99 12.01 27.04
N GLY A 55 -29.92 12.58 25.83
CA GLY A 55 -29.93 14.03 25.64
C GLY A 55 -28.84 14.88 26.30
N SER A 56 -27.88 15.35 25.49
CA SER A 56 -27.29 16.66 25.71
C SER A 56 -26.86 17.30 24.39
N GLU A 57 -27.70 18.21 23.90
CA GLU A 57 -27.42 19.13 22.81
C GLU A 57 -26.16 19.95 23.09
N ALA A 58 -25.06 19.61 22.41
CA ALA A 58 -23.90 20.50 22.29
C ALA A 58 -23.96 21.23 20.95
N LYS A 59 -24.33 22.50 21.04
CA LYS A 59 -24.33 23.59 20.05
C LYS A 59 -23.22 23.50 18.98
N PRO A 60 -23.49 23.86 17.71
CA PRO A 60 -22.46 23.94 16.68
C PRO A 60 -21.59 25.18 16.93
N MET A 61 -20.30 24.96 17.22
CA MET A 61 -19.31 26.03 17.15
C MET A 61 -18.74 26.04 15.73
N ALA A 62 -19.11 27.08 15.00
CA ALA A 62 -18.48 27.45 13.75
C ALA A 62 -16.97 27.70 13.95
N ALA A 63 -16.26 27.53 12.83
CA ALA A 63 -14.86 27.77 12.56
C ALA A 63 -14.19 28.89 13.37
N GLU A 64 -12.90 28.69 13.68
CA GLU A 64 -11.89 29.73 13.42
C GLU A 64 -10.60 29.04 12.96
N ALA A 65 -10.15 29.43 11.77
CA ALA A 65 -8.84 29.14 11.24
C ALA A 65 -7.77 29.86 12.08
N GLY A 66 -6.67 29.16 12.42
CA GLY A 66 -5.53 29.81 13.03
C GLY A 66 -4.54 28.88 13.71
N VAL A 67 -3.76 28.12 12.94
CA VAL A 67 -2.43 27.69 13.40
C VAL A 67 -1.41 28.17 12.38
N ASN A 68 -1.04 29.45 12.51
CA ASN A 68 0.33 29.85 12.26
C ASN A 68 1.12 29.50 13.52
N GLY A 69 1.54 28.24 13.60
CA GLY A 69 2.40 27.74 14.65
C GLY A 69 3.39 26.77 14.02
N LYS A 70 4.62 27.25 13.76
CA LYS A 70 5.79 26.36 13.70
C LYS A 70 6.05 25.86 15.12
N GLU A 71 5.14 25.05 15.65
CA GLU A 71 5.38 24.24 16.83
C GLU A 71 6.38 23.18 16.39
N LYS A 72 7.65 23.32 16.80
CA LYS A 72 8.63 22.25 16.68
C LYS A 72 8.19 21.14 17.62
N ALA A 73 7.25 20.32 17.14
CA ALA A 73 6.90 19.06 17.78
C ALA A 73 8.19 18.24 17.94
N SER A 74 8.47 17.79 19.16
CA SER A 74 9.32 16.62 19.38
C SER A 74 8.89 15.56 18.37
N PRO A 75 9.81 14.86 17.67
CA PRO A 75 9.41 13.95 16.63
C PRO A 75 8.61 12.82 17.26
N SER A 76 7.28 12.94 17.24
CA SER A 76 6.41 11.82 17.49
C SER A 76 6.82 10.79 16.44
N ARG A 77 6.97 9.52 16.89
CA ARG A 77 7.29 8.40 16.01
C ARG A 77 6.08 8.09 15.14
N THR A 78 5.81 9.01 14.24
CA THR A 78 4.61 9.05 13.42
C THR A 78 5.07 9.06 11.98
N VAL A 79 4.49 8.14 11.22
CA VAL A 79 4.62 8.17 9.77
C VAL A 79 3.70 9.26 9.25
N ASP A 80 4.26 10.17 8.46
CA ASP A 80 3.55 11.27 7.83
C ASP A 80 3.02 10.81 6.47
N TYR A 81 1.72 10.98 6.29
CA TYR A 81 1.01 10.66 5.07
C TYR A 81 0.54 11.91 4.34
N SER A 82 0.85 13.11 4.84
CA SER A 82 0.41 14.36 4.22
C SER A 82 1.11 14.62 2.89
N CYS A 83 0.43 15.28 1.97
CA CYS A 83 0.99 15.65 0.67
C CYS A 83 0.25 16.85 0.08
N GLN A 84 0.90 17.53 -0.87
CA GLN A 84 0.28 18.55 -1.71
C GLN A 84 0.11 18.06 -3.15
N SER A 85 0.98 17.14 -3.58
CA SER A 85 1.00 16.58 -4.93
C SER A 85 1.47 15.12 -4.93
N ASN A 86 1.29 14.43 -6.04
CA ASN A 86 1.76 13.05 -6.21
C ASN A 86 3.29 12.92 -6.03
N ALA A 87 4.04 13.99 -6.30
CA ALA A 87 5.51 13.99 -6.16
C ALA A 87 5.97 13.94 -4.69
N ASP A 88 5.09 14.31 -3.75
CA ASP A 88 5.39 14.26 -2.32
C ASP A 88 5.23 12.84 -1.75
N CYS A 89 4.69 11.89 -2.53
CA CYS A 89 4.40 10.55 -2.08
C CYS A 89 5.39 9.52 -2.64
N ALA A 90 5.92 8.67 -1.76
CA ALA A 90 6.79 7.58 -2.12
C ALA A 90 6.36 6.27 -1.45
N VAL A 91 6.62 5.14 -2.12
CA VAL A 91 6.48 3.83 -1.49
C VAL A 91 7.65 3.63 -0.53
N LYS A 92 7.34 3.51 0.76
CA LYS A 92 8.34 3.23 1.80
C LYS A 92 7.89 2.04 2.64
N ASN A 93 8.85 1.36 3.25
CA ASN A 93 8.55 0.30 4.21
C ASN A 93 8.16 0.92 5.55
N VAL A 94 6.89 0.80 5.94
CA VAL A 94 6.41 1.26 7.25
C VAL A 94 6.46 0.15 8.31
N GLY A 95 6.54 -1.11 7.86
CA GLY A 95 6.53 -2.29 8.70
C GLY A 95 5.15 -2.65 9.25
N ASN A 96 4.98 -3.93 9.57
CA ASN A 96 3.84 -4.48 10.33
C ASN A 96 4.37 -5.67 11.17
N CYS A 97 3.55 -6.30 12.01
CA CYS A 97 3.90 -7.52 12.77
C CYS A 97 4.27 -8.74 11.91
N CYS A 98 4.12 -8.55 10.61
CA CYS A 98 4.43 -9.46 9.53
C CYS A 98 5.80 -9.22 8.89
N GLY A 99 6.52 -8.17 9.28
CA GLY A 99 7.77 -7.73 8.68
C GLY A 99 7.57 -6.58 7.69
N TYR A 100 8.12 -6.71 6.49
CA TYR A 100 8.08 -5.68 5.43
C TYR A 100 6.63 -5.31 5.09
N TYR A 101 6.30 -4.02 5.03
CA TYR A 101 4.98 -3.57 4.61
C TYR A 101 5.13 -2.29 3.78
N PRO A 102 4.98 -2.36 2.45
CA PRO A 102 5.08 -1.18 1.59
C PRO A 102 3.82 -0.33 1.72
N ALA A 103 3.99 0.97 1.88
CA ALA A 103 2.90 1.95 1.89
C ALA A 103 3.32 3.26 1.21
N CYS A 104 2.34 3.95 0.64
CA CYS A 104 2.52 5.31 0.15
C CYS A 104 2.49 6.29 1.32
N VAL A 105 3.60 6.99 1.53
CA VAL A 105 3.80 7.96 2.61
C VAL A 105 4.49 9.18 2.04
N ASN A 106 4.55 10.27 2.81
CA ASN A 106 5.32 11.43 2.41
C ASN A 106 6.80 11.04 2.20
N VAL A 107 7.43 11.55 1.14
CA VAL A 107 8.82 11.25 0.80
C VAL A 107 9.79 11.61 1.93
N ASP A 108 9.52 12.69 2.65
CA ASP A 108 10.30 13.18 3.79
C ASP A 108 9.90 12.49 5.12
N SER A 109 8.83 11.68 5.12
CA SER A 109 8.40 10.98 6.33
C SER A 109 9.43 9.95 6.81
N PRO A 110 9.79 9.94 8.10
CA PRO A 110 10.51 8.79 8.65
C PRO A 110 9.61 7.56 8.69
N THR A 111 10.20 6.37 8.57
CA THR A 111 9.51 5.09 8.84
C THR A 111 10.24 4.29 9.90
N PHE A 112 9.54 3.34 10.53
CA PHE A 112 10.02 2.67 11.74
C PHE A 112 9.87 1.13 11.72
N PRO A 113 10.19 0.43 10.61
CA PRO A 113 9.87 -0.99 10.46
C PRO A 113 10.51 -1.88 11.53
N GLU A 114 11.74 -1.59 11.95
CA GLU A 114 12.42 -2.37 13.01
C GLU A 114 11.76 -2.18 14.39
N GLN A 115 11.21 -1.00 14.65
CA GLN A 115 10.54 -0.72 15.92
C GLN A 115 9.17 -1.39 15.96
N VAL A 116 8.43 -1.35 14.84
CA VAL A 116 7.20 -2.13 14.68
C VAL A 116 7.48 -3.62 14.89
N LYS A 117 8.53 -4.14 14.26
CA LYS A 117 8.96 -5.53 14.44
C LYS A 117 9.27 -5.87 15.90
N ALA A 118 10.00 -5.01 16.61
CA ALA A 118 10.31 -5.21 18.02
C ALA A 118 9.06 -5.22 18.91
N GLU A 119 8.12 -4.30 18.68
CA GLU A 119 6.84 -4.23 19.40
C GLU A 119 5.99 -5.49 19.16
N CYS A 120 5.94 -5.96 17.92
CA CYS A 120 5.21 -7.17 17.57
C CYS A 120 5.84 -8.42 18.20
N ALA A 121 7.17 -8.50 18.26
CA ALA A 121 7.86 -9.56 19.00
C ALA A 121 7.56 -9.50 20.50
N ALA A 122 7.60 -8.31 21.10
CA ALA A 122 7.28 -8.12 22.52
C ALA A 122 5.84 -8.50 22.86
N SER A 123 4.91 -8.25 21.94
CA SER A 123 3.49 -8.57 22.10
C SER A 123 3.09 -9.97 21.59
N GLY A 124 4.05 -10.79 21.14
CA GLY A 124 3.80 -12.12 20.60
C GLY A 124 2.94 -12.13 19.32
N LYS A 125 2.84 -10.99 18.63
CA LYS A 125 2.02 -10.82 17.42
C LYS A 125 2.85 -11.22 16.20
N SER A 126 2.40 -12.23 15.48
CA SER A 126 2.88 -12.62 14.16
C SER A 126 1.77 -13.40 13.43
N GLY A 127 1.77 -13.42 12.10
CA GLY A 127 0.71 -14.06 11.32
C GLY A 127 1.03 -14.17 9.84
N VAL A 128 0.06 -14.63 9.05
CA VAL A 128 0.16 -14.68 7.58
C VAL A 128 -0.05 -13.28 7.02
N CYS A 129 0.81 -12.90 6.09
CA CYS A 129 0.94 -11.53 5.63
C CYS A 129 0.51 -11.42 4.18
N GLY A 130 -0.51 -10.61 3.92
CA GLY A 130 -0.79 -10.08 2.59
C GLY A 130 -0.13 -8.70 2.47
N PHE A 131 0.63 -8.48 1.41
CA PHE A 131 1.18 -7.15 1.10
C PHE A 131 0.47 -6.57 -0.12
N PRO A 132 0.10 -5.28 -0.08
CA PRO A 132 -0.52 -4.65 -1.23
C PRO A 132 0.49 -4.56 -2.38
N SER A 133 0.03 -4.86 -3.60
CA SER A 133 0.80 -4.60 -4.82
C SER A 133 0.59 -3.16 -5.25
N ILE A 134 1.47 -2.27 -4.80
CA ILE A 134 1.38 -0.83 -5.09
C ILE A 134 2.01 -0.55 -6.47
N SER A 135 1.21 -0.06 -7.41
CA SER A 135 1.68 0.31 -8.75
C SER A 135 2.15 1.77 -8.81
N ALA A 136 1.54 2.65 -8.03
CA ALA A 136 1.91 4.05 -7.91
C ALA A 136 1.39 4.64 -6.58
N CYS A 137 1.90 5.82 -6.22
CA CYS A 137 1.36 6.64 -5.15
C CYS A 137 0.68 7.89 -5.71
N GLN A 138 -0.44 8.28 -5.12
CA GLN A 138 -1.12 9.52 -5.44
C GLN A 138 -1.43 10.30 -4.17
N CYS A 139 -1.47 11.63 -4.32
CA CYS A 139 -1.98 12.51 -3.29
C CYS A 139 -3.48 12.69 -3.48
N VAL A 140 -4.27 12.08 -2.60
CA VAL A 140 -5.73 12.13 -2.62
C VAL A 140 -6.17 12.86 -1.37
N GLU A 141 -6.83 14.01 -1.55
CA GLU A 141 -7.35 14.83 -0.44
C GLU A 141 -6.28 15.20 0.61
N GLY A 142 -5.07 15.53 0.15
CA GLY A 142 -3.94 15.88 1.03
C GLY A 142 -3.30 14.70 1.74
N ARG A 143 -3.62 13.46 1.32
CA ARG A 143 -3.07 12.21 1.88
C ARG A 143 -2.49 11.29 0.81
N CYS A 144 -1.28 10.78 1.04
CA CYS A 144 -0.66 9.76 0.21
C CYS A 144 -1.44 8.45 0.28
N ALA A 145 -1.86 7.96 -0.90
CA ALA A 145 -2.62 6.74 -1.07
C ALA A 145 -2.00 5.85 -2.16
N ALA A 146 -2.14 4.54 -1.98
CA ALA A 146 -1.69 3.55 -2.96
C ALA A 146 -2.69 3.41 -4.11
N VAL A 147 -2.16 3.29 -5.32
CA VAL A 147 -2.91 2.90 -6.52
C VAL A 147 -2.58 1.45 -6.82
N ASN A 148 -3.62 0.61 -6.82
CA ASN A 148 -3.50 -0.81 -7.15
C ASN A 148 -4.23 -1.04 -8.50
N GLY A 149 -3.53 -1.50 -9.55
CA GLY A 149 -4.16 -1.80 -10.85
C GLY A 149 -4.54 -0.56 -11.69
N PRO A 150 -5.11 -0.73 -12.91
CA PRO A 150 -5.28 0.36 -13.86
C PRO A 150 -6.23 1.40 -13.26
N GLY A 151 -5.64 2.51 -12.82
CA GLY A 151 -6.32 3.54 -12.06
C GLY A 151 -7.49 4.13 -12.83
N LEU A 152 -8.68 3.97 -12.26
CA LEU A 152 -9.88 4.70 -12.67
C LEU A 152 -10.60 5.16 -11.41
N VAL A 153 -10.17 6.33 -10.93
CA VAL A 153 -11.11 7.33 -10.42
C VAL A 153 -11.86 7.89 -11.62
N THR A 154 -12.80 7.11 -12.18
CA THR A 154 -13.79 7.71 -13.08
C THR A 154 -14.81 8.41 -12.20
N ASP A 155 -14.63 9.72 -12.09
CA ASP A 155 -15.66 10.72 -12.36
C ASP A 155 -17.09 10.34 -11.92
N SER A 156 -17.54 11.00 -10.86
CA SER A 156 -18.91 11.47 -10.68
C SER A 156 -19.94 10.97 -11.70
N MET A 157 -20.54 9.81 -11.44
CA MET A 157 -21.82 9.49 -12.08
C MET A 157 -22.92 10.31 -11.39
N LYS A 158 -23.20 11.41 -12.08
CA LYS A 158 -24.39 12.27 -12.04
C LYS A 158 -25.69 11.49 -11.90
#